data_AF-A0A5B8NRY0-F1
#
_entry.id   AF-A0A5B8NRY0-F1
#
_cell.length_a   1.000
_cell.length_b   1.000
_cell.length_c   1.000
_cell.angle_alpha   90.00
_cell.angle_beta   90.00
_cell.angle_gamma   90.00
#
_symmetry.space_group_name_H-M   'P 1'
#
loop_
_entity.id
_entity.type
_entity.pdbx_description
1 polymer ?
#
loop_
_entity_poly.entity_id
_entity_poly.type
_entity_poly.pdbx_seq_one_letter_code
_entity_poly.pdbx_strand_id
1 'polypeptide(L)' 'MNYTTEERRKLAKANFEAAFSHLEDLMDHPEKISSIPDGAIVILPTENEWVNQQNEAIGTQWSKEENRPLYRTNYQPLG' A
#
# COMPACT_ATOMS: atom_id res chain seq x y z
N MET A 1 15.46 8.60 -1.96
CA MET A 1 15.32 8.58 -0.48
C MET A 1 16.48 7.78 0.10
N ASN A 2 17.04 8.19 1.24
CA ASN A 2 18.15 7.49 1.87
C ASN A 2 17.71 6.92 3.22
N TYR A 3 17.29 5.66 3.22
CA TYR A 3 16.80 4.96 4.41
C TYR A 3 17.89 4.13 5.08
N THR A 4 17.90 4.16 6.41
CA THR A 4 18.66 3.21 7.23
C THR A 4 18.19 1.78 6.98
N THR A 5 18.98 0.80 7.44
CA THR A 5 18.60 -0.61 7.38
C THR A 5 17.34 -0.89 8.21
N GLU A 6 17.20 -0.23 9.37
CA GLU A 6 16.05 -0.40 10.25
C GLU A 6 14.76 0.16 9.63
N GLU A 7 14.83 1.36 9.04
CA GLU A 7 13.72 1.97 8.32
C GLU A 7 13.27 1.10 7.14
N ARG A 8 14.21 0.53 6.38
CA ARG A 8 13.88 -0.41 5.29
C ARG A 8 13.17 -1.67 5.81
N ARG A 9 13.64 -2.24 6.92
CA ARG A 9 12.97 -3.40 7.55
C ARG A 9 11.57 -3.03 8.04
N LYS A 10 11.42 -1.84 8.61
CA LYS A 10 10.14 -1.31 9.08
C LYS A 10 9.13 -1.14 7.94
N LEU A 11 9.55 -0.51 6.83
CA LEU A 11 8.75 -0.38 5.61
C LEU A 11 8.34 -1.76 5.08
N ALA A 12 9.31 -2.66 4.90
CA ALA A 12 9.05 -3.99 4.36
C ALA A 12 8.04 -4.75 5.21
N LYS A 13 8.26 -4.83 6.53
CA LYS A 13 7.40 -5.56 7.46
C LYS A 13 5.95 -5.04 7.39
N ALA A 14 5.75 -3.75 7.61
CA ALA A 14 4.42 -3.15 7.66
C ALA A 14 3.69 -3.28 6.31
N ASN A 15 4.41 -3.15 5.20
CA ASN A 15 3.81 -3.27 3.86
C ASN A 15 3.45 -4.72 3.52
N PHE A 16 4.25 -5.71 3.93
CA PHE A 16 3.89 -7.11 3.75
C PHE A 16 2.67 -7.49 4.59
N GLU A 17 2.63 -7.09 5.86
CA GLU A 17 1.48 -7.33 6.74
C GLU A 17 0.20 -6.72 6.15
N ALA A 18 0.24 -5.45 5.74
CA ALA A 18 -0.91 -4.80 5.10
C ALA A 18 -1.31 -5.46 3.76
N ALA A 19 -0.34 -5.91 2.96
CA ALA A 19 -0.60 -6.59 1.70
C ALA A 19 -1.30 -7.94 1.87
N PHE A 20 -0.83 -8.79 2.79
CA PHE A 20 -1.50 -10.06 3.08
C PHE A 20 -2.92 -9.84 3.59
N SER A 21 -3.08 -8.91 4.54
CA SER A 21 -4.37 -8.59 5.13
C SER A 21 -5.37 -8.05 4.09
N HIS A 22 -4.90 -7.21 3.17
CA HIS A 22 -5.74 -6.74 2.06
C HIS A 22 -6.08 -7.84 1.05
N LEU A 23 -5.15 -8.74 0.75
CA LEU A 23 -5.43 -9.88 -0.13
C LEU A 23 -6.49 -10.81 0.46
N GLU A 24 -6.44 -11.07 1.77
CA GLU A 24 -7.48 -11.80 2.49
C GLU A 24 -8.84 -11.10 2.38
N ASP A 25 -8.90 -9.78 2.60
CA ASP A 25 -10.13 -9.00 2.41
C ASP A 25 -10.68 -9.08 0.98
N LEU A 26 -9.82 -9.07 -0.05
CA LEU A 26 -10.23 -9.22 -1.43
C LEU A 26 -10.70 -10.65 -1.76
N MET A 27 -10.16 -11.67 -1.09
CA MET A 27 -10.61 -13.05 -1.25
C MET A 27 -12.00 -13.27 -0.63
N ASP A 28 -12.27 -12.63 0.51
CA ASP A 28 -13.57 -12.65 1.17
C ASP A 28 -14.60 -11.74 0.48
N HIS A 29 -14.13 -10.66 -0.16
CA HIS A 29 -14.94 -9.65 -0.83
C HIS A 29 -14.45 -9.34 -2.26
N PRO A 30 -14.53 -10.32 -3.20
CA PRO A 30 -13.99 -10.18 -4.55
C PRO A 30 -14.63 -9.05 -5.37
N GLU A 31 -15.85 -8.62 -5.02
CA GLU A 31 -16.50 -7.48 -5.65
C GLU A 31 -15.69 -6.17 -5.50
N LYS A 32 -14.88 -6.05 -4.45
CA LYS A 32 -14.02 -4.89 -4.20
C LYS A 32 -12.92 -4.74 -5.25
N ILE A 33 -12.51 -5.81 -5.92
CA ILE A 33 -11.48 -5.77 -6.98
C ILE A 33 -11.89 -4.79 -8.09
N SER A 34 -13.18 -4.74 -8.43
CA SER A 34 -13.71 -3.85 -9.46
C SER A 34 -13.52 -2.35 -9.18
N SER A 35 -13.28 -1.98 -7.92
CA SER A 35 -12.99 -0.60 -7.52
C SER A 35 -11.53 -0.17 -7.76
N ILE A 36 -10.64 -1.13 -8.01
CA ILE A 36 -9.22 -0.91 -8.23
C ILE A 36 -9.00 -0.63 -9.73
N PRO A 37 -8.48 0.55 -10.11
CA PRO A 37 -8.19 0.82 -11.52
C PRO A 37 -7.14 -0.14 -12.07
N ASP A 38 -7.31 -0.54 -13.33
CA ASP A 38 -6.35 -1.42 -14.00
C ASP A 38 -4.93 -0.84 -13.96
N GLY A 39 -3.98 -1.68 -13.54
CA GLY A 39 -2.59 -1.29 -13.42
C GLY A 39 -2.31 -0.27 -12.32
N ALA A 40 -3.23 0.00 -11.38
CA ALA A 40 -2.96 0.95 -10.30
C ALA A 40 -1.77 0.57 -9.43
N ILE A 41 -1.09 1.59 -8.91
CA ILE A 41 -0.24 1.48 -7.72
C ILE A 41 -1.17 1.61 -6.53
N VAL A 42 -1.27 0.54 -5.73
CA VAL A 42 -2.14 0.50 -4.56
C VAL A 42 -1.34 0.89 -3.32
N ILE A 43 -1.79 1.94 -2.62
CA ILE A 43 -1.28 2.30 -1.30
C ILE A 43 -2.19 1.67 -0.27
N LEU A 44 -1.62 0.79 0.56
CA LEU A 44 -2.31 0.14 1.66
C LEU A 44 -2.02 0.89 2.97
N PRO A 45 -3.05 1.20 3.78
CA PRO A 45 -2.83 1.74 5.11
C PRO A 45 -2.19 0.67 5.99
N THR A 46 -1.25 1.12 6.82
CA THR A 46 -0.60 0.33 7.86
C THR A 46 -0.89 0.95 9.23
N GLU A 47 -0.64 0.21 10.30
CA GLU A 47 -0.73 0.76 11.66
C GLU A 47 0.40 1.76 12.00
N ASN A 48 1.38 1.92 11.10
CA ASN A 48 2.51 2.79 11.32
C ASN A 48 2.42 4.08 10.50
N GLU A 49 2.07 5.18 11.16
CA GLU A 49 1.87 6.48 10.50
C GLU A 49 3.09 6.95 9.69
N TRP A 50 4.30 6.73 10.21
CA TRP A 50 5.51 7.07 9.46
C TRP A 50 5.66 6.24 8.17
N VAL A 51 5.29 4.95 8.20
CA VAL A 51 5.28 4.09 6.99
C VAL A 51 4.23 4.58 6.01
N ASN A 52 3.03 4.96 6.48
CA ASN A 52 1.97 5.50 5.63
C ASN A 52 2.46 6.75 4.86
N GLN A 53 3.14 7.66 5.56
CA GLN A 53 3.72 8.85 4.92
C GLN A 53 4.79 8.50 3.88
N GLN A 54 5.65 7.51 4.15
CA GLN A 54 6.64 7.06 3.18
C GLN A 54 5.99 6.40 1.97
N ASN A 55 4.96 5.57 2.17
CA ASN A 55 4.24 4.90 1.09
C ASN A 55 3.52 5.92 0.19
N GLU A 56 2.93 6.98 0.76
CA GLU A 56 2.36 8.08 -0.02
C GLU A 56 3.39 8.78 -0.90
N ALA A 57 4.58 9.08 -0.34
CA ALA A 57 5.65 9.70 -1.11
C ALA A 57 6.16 8.78 -2.23
N ILE A 58 6.41 7.50 -1.92
CA ILE A 58 6.88 6.49 -2.89
C ILE A 58 5.83 6.25 -3.97
N GLY A 59 4.58 6.00 -3.60
CA GLY A 59 3.50 5.73 -4.54
C GLY A 59 3.20 6.92 -5.45
N THR A 60 3.23 8.14 -4.92
CA THR A 60 3.09 9.37 -5.73
C THR A 60 4.25 9.54 -6.72
N GLN A 61 5.48 9.20 -6.32
CA GLN A 61 6.63 9.23 -7.21
C GLN A 61 6.46 8.22 -8.36
N TRP A 62 6.19 6.96 -8.04
CA TRP A 62 6.04 5.89 -9.03
C TRP A 62 4.84 6.10 -9.96
N SER A 63 3.73 6.64 -9.45
CA SER A 63 2.57 6.99 -10.28
C SER A 63 2.94 7.96 -11.40
N LYS A 64 3.79 8.95 -11.10
CA LYS A 64 4.29 9.91 -12.10
C LYS A 64 5.31 9.29 -13.04
N GLU A 65 6.25 8.51 -12.53
CA GLU A 65 7.32 7.90 -13.32
C GLU A 65 6.80 6.84 -14.30
N GLU A 66 5.83 6.03 -13.88
CA GLU A 66 5.26 4.95 -14.68
C GLU A 66 3.97 5.35 -15.41
N ASN A 67 3.46 6.56 -15.18
CA ASN A 67 2.16 7.04 -15.69
C ASN A 67 1.01 6.08 -15.34
N ARG A 68 0.96 5.64 -14.09
CA ARG A 68 -0.03 4.69 -13.56
C ARG A 68 -0.95 5.35 -12.55
N PRO A 69 -2.23 4.95 -12.46
CA PRO A 69 -3.14 5.52 -11.47
C PRO A 69 -2.67 5.16 -10.06
N LEU A 70 -2.81 6.11 -9.13
CA LEU A 70 -2.57 5.88 -7.71
C LEU A 70 -3.90 5.61 -7.02
N TYR A 71 -4.04 4.42 -6.42
CA TYR A 71 -5.26 4.01 -5.72
C TYR A 71 -5.01 3.89 -4.23
N ARG A 72 -5.82 4.61 -3.45
CA ARG A 72 -5.83 4.54 -1.98
C ARG A 72 -7.01 3.68 -1.58
N THR A 73 -6.73 2.55 -0.97
CA THR A 73 -7.81 1.68 -0.50
C THR A 73 -8.50 2.28 0.73
N ASN A 74 -9.80 2.03 0.85
CA ASN A 74 -10.56 2.30 2.09
C ASN A 74 -10.47 1.12 3.08
N TYR A 75 -9.67 0.09 2.75
CA TYR A 75 -9.38 -1.03 3.63
C TYR A 75 -8.85 -0.56 4.99
N GLN A 76 -9.26 -1.24 6.05
CA GLN A 76 -8.75 -1.02 7.40
C GLN A 76 -8.11 -2.34 7.85
N PRO A 77 -6.82 -2.35 8.25
CA PRO A 77 -6.19 -3.54 8.79
C PRO A 77 -7.00 -4.06 9.98
N LEU A 78 -7.19 -5.37 10.06
CA LEU A 78 -7.65 -6.00 11.30
C LEU A 78 -6.51 -5.87 12.32
N GLY A 79 -6.75 -5.13 13.40
CA GLY A 79 -5.78 -4.92 14.49
C GLY A 79 -5.54 -6.13 15.38
#